data_AF-E1VI16-F1
#
_entry.id   AF-E1VI16-F1
#
_cell.length_a   1.000
_cell.length_b   1.000
_cell.length_c   1.000
_cell.angle_alpha   90.00
_cell.angle_beta   90.00
_cell.angle_gamma   90.00
#
_symmetry.space_group_name_H-M   'P 1'
#
loop_
_entity.id
_entity.type
_entity.pdbx_description
1 polymer ?
#
loop_
_entity_poly.entity_id
_entity_poly.type
_entity_poly.pdbx_seq_one_letter_code
_entity_poly.pdbx_strand_id
1 'polypeptide(L)'
;MPNLPLLTAPKILLFDWHGTLVDTQDAMTAAMDEMLNQLEDLGLVDRLIPETKCRNRDDIKLVRYIRIFRRLHPKILMERRSSRTEIFNAIFGHDSEAKILAHRAYNRCYRNHYGKVKPYQEGVREYLAALKRLEIKIGVATNRSREFLNHELNIVDDGSWPRLIDFTTCADDVTLYKPDPQIIRYALANVDTFPRLDTWYIGDSYLDMVTAKNAGVTGVFYNNTGRDHQEILEAFVDNSQNAPDVIIDSFDEIMDLMERVQEHDILAFPKIVSKVRPLPFPPPTPPPQHIEPSWHPSVAKLTPPKLILFDWHATLVDTLDAMYHAVDDMLPELNKLGLLDQMVDPSESKTPEDARLVKYVQSYAQLHPKVRADRKISRTDIFEVLFGNNQEVKQLAHKVFNHHYRNHYGTVLPFEPRVGRVLLGLRMLNLKLGIITNRDREFFENEVKAVDEGTWDGLFDVMVCGDDTELRKPHPDQLIRAARLLDYKPTPDVWYVGDSTTDVIASRRAGITSVFFNGAQWDQAWLNKIFPGDQRFPHKPHVIVNDFSEFWALVLACLNPPRH
;
A
#
# COMPACT_ATOMS: atom_id res chain seq x y z
N MET A 1 -30.41 -27.17 -5.86
CA MET A 1 -29.94 -26.01 -6.64
C MET A 1 -30.54 -24.77 -6.01
N PRO A 2 -29.79 -23.68 -5.83
CA PRO A 2 -30.36 -22.44 -5.32
C PRO A 2 -31.49 -21.97 -6.24
N ASN A 3 -32.42 -21.19 -5.68
CA ASN A 3 -33.65 -20.78 -6.34
C ASN A 3 -33.36 -19.67 -7.37
N LEU A 4 -32.61 -19.97 -8.44
CA LEU A 4 -32.30 -19.03 -9.53
C LEU A 4 -33.59 -18.43 -10.11
N PRO A 5 -33.65 -17.17 -10.54
CA PRO A 5 -34.86 -16.64 -11.17
C PRO A 5 -35.07 -17.24 -12.57
N LEU A 6 -36.32 -17.34 -13.01
CA LEU A 6 -36.62 -17.60 -14.41
C LEU A 6 -36.51 -16.28 -15.19
N LEU A 7 -35.55 -16.21 -16.10
CA LEU A 7 -35.28 -15.05 -16.95
C LEU A 7 -35.85 -15.26 -18.37
N THR A 8 -35.98 -14.16 -19.13
CA THR A 8 -36.36 -14.26 -20.55
C THR A 8 -35.22 -14.89 -21.34
N ALA A 9 -35.54 -15.84 -22.24
CA ALA A 9 -34.54 -16.53 -23.06
C ALA A 9 -33.66 -15.53 -23.84
N PRO A 10 -32.34 -15.52 -23.63
CA PRO A 10 -31.47 -14.54 -24.23
C PRO A 10 -31.16 -14.87 -25.68
N LYS A 11 -31.24 -13.86 -26.55
CA LYS A 11 -30.69 -13.90 -27.91
C LYS A 11 -29.33 -13.24 -28.00
N ILE A 12 -29.05 -12.33 -27.07
CA ILE A 12 -27.83 -11.55 -27.01
C ILE A 12 -27.32 -11.53 -25.56
N LEU A 13 -26.04 -11.84 -25.39
CA LEU A 13 -25.31 -11.59 -24.15
C LEU A 13 -24.28 -10.50 -24.41
N LEU A 14 -24.40 -9.42 -23.66
CA LEU A 14 -23.44 -8.32 -23.63
C LEU A 14 -22.63 -8.42 -22.34
N PHE A 15 -21.31 -8.36 -22.44
CA PHE A 15 -20.42 -8.43 -21.29
C PHE A 15 -19.70 -7.10 -21.09
N ASP A 16 -19.49 -6.70 -19.84
CA ASP A 16 -18.35 -5.84 -19.55
C ASP A 16 -17.04 -6.60 -19.81
N TRP A 17 -15.98 -5.85 -20.09
CA TRP A 17 -14.68 -6.40 -20.35
C TRP A 17 -13.88 -6.65 -19.06
N HIS A 18 -13.76 -5.65 -18.18
CA HIS A 18 -12.81 -5.66 -17.06
C HIS A 18 -13.46 -6.15 -15.78
N GLY A 19 -12.85 -7.11 -15.08
CA GLY A 19 -13.46 -7.66 -13.87
C GLY A 19 -14.59 -8.65 -14.16
N THR A 20 -15.09 -8.70 -15.40
CA THR A 20 -16.05 -9.68 -15.88
C THR A 20 -15.42 -10.74 -16.78
N LEU A 21 -14.90 -10.35 -17.95
CA LEU A 21 -14.29 -11.28 -18.90
C LEU A 21 -12.78 -11.46 -18.65
N VAL A 22 -12.05 -10.37 -18.41
CA VAL A 22 -10.60 -10.38 -18.27
C VAL A 22 -10.11 -9.70 -16.99
N ASP A 23 -8.98 -10.18 -16.48
CA ASP A 23 -8.21 -9.53 -15.43
C ASP A 23 -7.11 -8.64 -16.06
N THR A 24 -7.21 -7.34 -15.79
CA THR A 24 -6.24 -6.30 -16.19
C THR A 24 -5.71 -5.53 -14.98
N GLN A 25 -5.93 -6.04 -13.76
CA GLN A 25 -5.68 -5.31 -12.53
C GLN A 25 -4.20 -4.98 -12.34
N ASP A 26 -3.29 -5.87 -12.76
CA ASP A 26 -1.84 -5.64 -12.70
C ASP A 26 -1.43 -4.43 -13.55
N ALA A 27 -1.90 -4.38 -14.80
CA ALA A 27 -1.60 -3.27 -15.71
C ALA A 27 -2.24 -1.96 -15.23
N MET A 28 -3.47 -2.02 -14.71
CA MET A 28 -4.14 -0.85 -14.13
C MET A 28 -3.38 -0.32 -12.92
N THR A 29 -2.95 -1.22 -12.04
CA THR A 29 -2.21 -0.89 -10.82
C THR A 29 -0.87 -0.24 -11.12
N ALA A 30 -0.07 -0.83 -12.02
CA ALA A 30 1.22 -0.30 -12.42
C ALA A 30 1.08 1.07 -13.10
N ALA A 31 0.09 1.22 -13.99
CA ALA A 31 -0.18 2.48 -14.66
C ALA A 31 -0.68 3.57 -13.70
N MET A 32 -1.48 3.20 -12.70
CA MET A 32 -1.93 4.11 -11.65
C MET A 32 -0.75 4.56 -10.79
N ASP A 33 0.12 3.66 -10.35
CA ASP A 33 1.27 4.01 -9.53
C ASP A 33 2.22 4.95 -10.29
N GLU A 34 2.51 4.67 -11.56
CA GLU A 34 3.29 5.56 -12.42
C GLU A 34 2.63 6.93 -12.62
N MET A 35 1.31 6.97 -12.84
CA MET A 35 0.57 8.21 -13.05
C MET A 35 0.50 9.05 -11.78
N LEU A 36 0.28 8.43 -10.61
CA LEU A 36 0.13 9.16 -9.35
C LEU A 36 1.42 9.90 -8.98
N ASN A 37 2.59 9.35 -9.32
CA ASN A 37 3.88 10.03 -9.18
C ASN A 37 3.99 11.33 -10.00
N GLN A 38 3.14 11.52 -11.02
CA GLN A 38 3.11 12.72 -11.87
C GLN A 38 2.08 13.77 -11.41
N LEU A 39 1.33 13.53 -10.32
CA LEU A 39 0.24 14.43 -9.90
C LEU A 39 0.72 15.87 -9.65
N GLU A 40 1.95 16.04 -9.14
CA GLU A 40 2.51 17.37 -8.84
C GLU A 40 2.81 18.15 -10.13
N ASP A 41 3.50 17.52 -11.08
CA ASP A 41 3.80 18.11 -12.40
C ASP A 41 2.51 18.42 -13.18
N LEU A 42 1.45 17.65 -12.95
CA LEU A 42 0.13 17.85 -13.55
C LEU A 42 -0.73 18.89 -12.82
N GLY A 43 -0.26 19.45 -11.69
CA GLY A 43 -1.03 20.40 -10.87
C GLY A 43 -2.32 19.80 -10.28
N LEU A 44 -2.35 18.47 -10.09
CA LEU A 44 -3.53 17.74 -9.62
C LEU A 44 -3.57 17.58 -8.09
N VAL A 45 -2.46 17.81 -7.40
CA VAL A 45 -2.36 17.69 -5.93
C VAL A 45 -3.36 18.60 -5.22
N ASP A 46 -3.42 19.87 -5.63
CA ASP A 46 -4.32 20.86 -5.03
C ASP A 46 -5.79 20.64 -5.41
N ARG A 47 -6.03 19.80 -6.43
CA ARG A 47 -7.37 19.41 -6.89
C ARG A 47 -7.88 18.12 -6.26
N LEU A 48 -7.06 17.46 -5.44
CA LEU A 48 -7.53 16.33 -4.64
C LEU A 48 -8.64 16.81 -3.69
N ILE A 49 -9.71 16.02 -3.59
CA ILE A 49 -10.86 16.34 -2.75
C ILE A 49 -10.43 16.50 -1.28
N PRO A 50 -10.96 17.48 -0.53
CA PRO A 50 -10.73 17.55 0.91
C PRO A 50 -11.31 16.33 1.62
N GLU A 51 -10.65 15.86 2.69
CA GLU A 51 -11.10 14.69 3.47
C GLU A 51 -12.55 14.83 3.98
N THR A 52 -12.97 16.06 4.31
CA THR A 52 -14.33 16.37 4.77
C THR A 52 -15.41 16.14 3.70
N LYS A 53 -15.03 15.99 2.43
CA LYS A 53 -15.95 15.75 1.30
C LYS A 53 -15.83 14.32 0.76
N CYS A 54 -15.00 13.47 1.35
CA CYS A 54 -14.93 12.05 1.01
C CYS A 54 -16.21 11.32 1.45
N ARG A 55 -16.61 10.28 0.70
CA ARG A 55 -17.89 9.58 0.93
C ARG A 55 -17.88 8.67 2.15
N ASN A 56 -16.73 8.08 2.47
CA ASN A 56 -16.57 7.12 3.55
C ASN A 56 -15.13 7.18 4.11
N ARG A 57 -14.86 6.40 5.17
CA ARG A 57 -13.53 6.38 5.82
C ARG A 57 -12.42 5.84 4.92
N ASP A 58 -12.73 4.95 3.99
CA ASP A 58 -11.72 4.38 3.09
C ASP A 58 -11.35 5.39 1.99
N ASP A 59 -12.30 6.17 1.47
CA ASP A 59 -12.04 7.32 0.59
C ASP A 59 -11.16 8.36 1.30
N ILE A 60 -11.39 8.66 2.59
CA ILE A 60 -10.53 9.55 3.39
C ILE A 60 -9.09 9.03 3.42
N LYS A 61 -8.91 7.75 3.75
CA LYS A 61 -7.58 7.12 3.82
C LYS A 61 -6.89 7.13 2.46
N LEU A 62 -7.61 6.79 1.40
CA LEU A 62 -7.09 6.78 0.03
C LEU A 62 -6.63 8.17 -0.39
N VAL A 63 -7.48 9.18 -0.21
CA VAL A 63 -7.17 10.56 -0.57
C VAL A 63 -5.99 11.07 0.23
N ARG A 64 -5.97 10.84 1.54
CA ARG A 64 -4.85 11.17 2.41
C ARG A 64 -3.57 10.50 1.89
N TYR A 65 -3.63 9.20 1.61
CA TYR A 65 -2.48 8.45 1.13
C TYR A 65 -1.96 9.00 -0.20
N ILE A 66 -2.81 9.19 -1.20
CA ILE A 66 -2.42 9.77 -2.49
C ILE A 66 -1.89 11.21 -2.34
N ARG A 67 -2.51 12.01 -1.45
CA ARG A 67 -2.09 13.38 -1.13
C ARG A 67 -0.72 13.44 -0.48
N ILE A 68 -0.26 12.37 0.14
CA ILE A 68 1.05 12.32 0.79
C ILE A 68 2.06 11.62 -0.11
N PHE A 69 1.79 10.37 -0.47
CA PHE A 69 2.78 9.47 -1.06
C PHE A 69 2.78 9.45 -2.59
N ARG A 70 1.77 10.06 -3.23
CA ARG A 70 1.62 10.00 -4.70
C ARG A 70 1.58 8.57 -5.23
N ARG A 71 1.05 7.65 -4.42
CA ARG A 71 0.94 6.22 -4.72
C ARG A 71 -0.44 5.69 -4.34
N LEU A 72 -0.79 4.52 -4.87
CA LEU A 72 -2.00 3.82 -4.44
C LEU A 72 -1.82 3.27 -3.02
N HIS A 73 -2.89 3.35 -2.24
CA HIS A 73 -2.91 2.79 -0.88
C HIS A 73 -2.66 1.26 -0.92
N PRO A 74 -1.79 0.68 -0.06
CA PRO A 74 -1.48 -0.75 -0.05
C PRO A 74 -2.71 -1.66 0.01
N LYS A 75 -3.69 -1.34 0.86
CA LYS A 75 -5.03 -1.94 0.82
C LYS A 75 -5.60 -2.11 -0.59
N ILE A 76 -5.58 -1.07 -1.44
CA ILE A 76 -6.13 -1.15 -2.81
C ILE A 76 -5.29 -2.08 -3.70
N LEU A 77 -3.96 -2.00 -3.58
CA LEU A 77 -3.02 -2.86 -4.31
C LEU A 77 -3.25 -4.35 -3.98
N MET A 78 -3.54 -4.65 -2.71
CA MET A 78 -3.73 -6.01 -2.21
C MET A 78 -5.15 -6.53 -2.41
N GLU A 79 -6.15 -5.69 -2.15
CA GLU A 79 -7.55 -6.07 -2.30
C GLU A 79 -7.95 -6.21 -3.77
N ARG A 80 -7.28 -5.52 -4.71
CA ARG A 80 -7.52 -5.66 -6.16
C ARG A 80 -8.99 -5.44 -6.58
N ARG A 81 -9.76 -4.70 -5.78
CA ARG A 81 -11.22 -4.55 -5.89
C ARG A 81 -11.69 -3.21 -6.42
N SER A 82 -10.81 -2.22 -6.57
CA SER A 82 -11.20 -0.88 -7.01
C SER A 82 -10.89 -0.67 -8.47
N SER A 83 -11.87 -0.20 -9.23
CA SER A 83 -11.67 0.28 -10.59
C SER A 83 -10.99 1.65 -10.60
N ARG A 84 -10.28 1.97 -11.69
CA ARG A 84 -9.72 3.31 -11.92
C ARG A 84 -10.77 4.41 -11.74
N THR A 85 -11.99 4.18 -12.25
CA THR A 85 -13.08 5.15 -12.19
C THR A 85 -13.50 5.44 -10.74
N GLU A 86 -13.56 4.41 -9.90
CA GLU A 86 -13.85 4.58 -8.47
C GLU A 86 -12.74 5.34 -7.75
N ILE A 87 -11.48 5.02 -8.04
CA ILE A 87 -10.33 5.74 -7.48
C ILE A 87 -10.38 7.22 -7.85
N PHE A 88 -10.62 7.55 -9.13
CA PHE A 88 -10.74 8.94 -9.59
C PHE A 88 -11.95 9.64 -8.99
N ASN A 89 -13.07 8.95 -8.81
CA ASN A 89 -14.24 9.50 -8.12
C ASN A 89 -13.94 9.77 -6.65
N ALA A 90 -13.22 8.87 -5.98
CA ALA A 90 -12.81 9.03 -4.59
C ALA A 90 -11.85 10.20 -4.41
N ILE A 91 -10.90 10.42 -5.33
CA ILE A 91 -9.87 11.46 -5.17
C ILE A 91 -10.17 12.81 -5.79
N PHE A 92 -11.02 12.89 -6.84
CA PHE A 92 -11.36 14.15 -7.50
C PHE A 92 -12.83 14.54 -7.32
N GLY A 93 -13.68 13.69 -6.75
CA GLY A 93 -15.09 14.01 -6.51
C GLY A 93 -15.84 14.34 -7.79
N HIS A 94 -16.35 15.57 -7.90
CA HIS A 94 -17.07 16.08 -9.08
C HIS A 94 -16.20 16.95 -10.01
N ASP A 95 -14.88 17.02 -9.79
CA ASP A 95 -13.97 17.82 -10.61
C ASP A 95 -13.70 17.13 -11.97
N SER A 96 -14.54 17.44 -12.97
CA SER A 96 -14.45 16.85 -14.30
C SER A 96 -13.14 17.18 -15.03
N GLU A 97 -12.62 18.40 -14.87
CA GLU A 97 -11.37 18.83 -15.50
C GLU A 97 -10.17 18.04 -14.94
N ALA A 98 -10.10 17.89 -13.61
CA ALA A 98 -9.07 17.09 -12.97
C ALA A 98 -9.14 15.62 -13.42
N LYS A 99 -10.34 15.05 -13.53
CA LYS A 99 -10.54 13.68 -14.02
C LYS A 99 -10.07 13.53 -15.47
N ILE A 100 -10.38 14.48 -16.36
CA ILE A 100 -9.95 14.42 -17.76
C ILE A 100 -8.41 14.43 -17.84
N LEU A 101 -7.76 15.31 -17.09
CA LEU A 101 -6.30 15.40 -17.08
C LEU A 101 -5.66 14.11 -16.52
N ALA A 102 -6.16 13.62 -15.38
CA ALA A 102 -5.71 12.37 -14.77
C ALA A 102 -5.91 11.16 -15.71
N HIS A 103 -7.02 11.13 -16.45
CA HIS A 103 -7.32 10.08 -17.42
C HIS A 103 -6.33 10.09 -18.59
N ARG A 104 -5.98 11.27 -19.13
CA ARG A 104 -4.97 11.39 -20.19
C ARG A 104 -3.59 10.93 -19.72
N ALA A 105 -3.20 11.30 -18.50
CA ALA A 105 -1.94 10.86 -17.90
C ALA A 105 -1.93 9.35 -17.69
N TYR A 106 -2.99 8.80 -17.10
CA TYR A 106 -3.16 7.36 -16.89
C TYR A 106 -3.07 6.58 -18.21
N ASN A 107 -3.77 7.02 -19.27
CA ASN A 107 -3.71 6.32 -20.56
C ASN A 107 -2.29 6.34 -21.17
N ARG A 108 -1.48 7.36 -20.87
CA ARG A 108 -0.07 7.40 -21.28
C ARG A 108 0.73 6.34 -20.52
N CYS A 109 0.59 6.27 -19.20
CA CYS A 109 1.28 5.27 -18.37
C CYS A 109 0.81 3.85 -18.69
N TYR A 110 -0.50 3.64 -18.93
CA TYR A 110 -1.06 2.33 -19.27
C TYR A 110 -0.42 1.75 -20.53
N ARG A 111 0.03 2.59 -21.48
CA ARG A 111 0.78 2.15 -22.66
C ARG A 111 2.14 1.51 -22.34
N ASN A 112 2.67 1.72 -21.15
CA ASN A 112 3.92 1.08 -20.73
C ASN A 112 3.69 -0.29 -20.07
N HIS A 113 2.45 -0.60 -19.66
CA HIS A 113 2.14 -1.74 -18.79
C HIS A 113 1.14 -2.74 -19.39
N TYR A 114 0.42 -2.38 -20.45
CA TYR A 114 -0.52 -3.27 -21.14
C TYR A 114 0.24 -4.32 -21.98
N GLY A 115 0.13 -5.61 -21.64
CA GLY A 115 0.83 -6.66 -22.39
C GLY A 115 0.58 -8.11 -21.93
N LYS A 116 0.11 -8.33 -20.71
CA LYS A 116 -0.43 -9.63 -20.28
C LYS A 116 -1.86 -9.45 -19.83
N VAL A 117 -2.79 -10.15 -20.48
CA VAL A 117 -4.20 -10.21 -20.11
C VAL A 117 -4.59 -11.65 -19.99
N LYS A 118 -5.31 -11.98 -18.93
CA LYS A 118 -5.80 -13.33 -18.67
C LYS A 118 -7.33 -13.30 -18.54
N PRO A 119 -8.01 -14.41 -18.87
CA PRO A 119 -9.40 -14.59 -18.46
C PRO A 119 -9.54 -14.38 -16.96
N TYR A 120 -10.60 -13.70 -16.54
CA TYR A 120 -10.84 -13.46 -15.11
C TYR A 120 -11.13 -14.76 -14.36
N GLN A 121 -11.91 -15.64 -14.98
CA GLN A 121 -12.13 -17.02 -14.55
C GLN A 121 -11.48 -17.99 -15.55
N GLU A 122 -10.95 -19.09 -15.06
CA GLU A 122 -10.55 -20.20 -15.94
C GLU A 122 -11.77 -20.71 -16.72
N GLY A 123 -11.59 -21.01 -18.01
CA GLY A 123 -12.64 -21.60 -18.83
C GLY A 123 -13.62 -20.63 -19.50
N VAL A 124 -13.45 -19.31 -19.37
CA VAL A 124 -14.35 -18.32 -19.99
C VAL A 124 -14.49 -18.56 -21.50
N ARG A 125 -13.39 -18.88 -22.19
CA ARG A 125 -13.39 -19.19 -23.62
C ARG A 125 -14.32 -20.36 -23.97
N GLU A 126 -14.29 -21.42 -23.17
CA GLU A 126 -15.12 -22.62 -23.31
C GLU A 126 -16.61 -22.29 -23.12
N TYR A 127 -16.93 -21.45 -22.13
CA TYR A 127 -18.29 -20.96 -21.91
C TYR A 127 -18.78 -20.09 -23.06
N LEU A 128 -17.98 -19.13 -23.54
CA LEU A 128 -18.33 -18.32 -24.72
C LEU A 128 -18.56 -19.20 -25.96
N ALA A 129 -17.72 -20.21 -26.19
CA ALA A 129 -17.89 -21.17 -27.28
C ALA A 129 -19.15 -22.04 -27.13
N ALA A 130 -19.53 -22.40 -25.90
CA ALA A 130 -20.79 -23.08 -25.62
C ALA A 130 -22.01 -22.20 -25.93
N LEU A 131 -21.99 -20.93 -25.49
CA LEU A 131 -23.05 -19.96 -25.77
C LEU A 131 -23.22 -19.71 -27.29
N LYS A 132 -22.11 -19.61 -28.04
CA LYS A 132 -22.15 -19.53 -29.52
C LYS A 132 -22.81 -20.76 -30.15
N ARG A 133 -22.57 -21.96 -29.61
CA ARG A 133 -23.20 -23.20 -30.09
C ARG A 133 -24.70 -23.26 -29.81
N LEU A 134 -25.20 -22.47 -28.86
CA LEU A 134 -26.63 -22.24 -28.60
C LEU A 134 -27.22 -21.12 -29.48
N GLU A 135 -26.46 -20.59 -30.45
CA GLU A 135 -26.86 -19.51 -31.37
C GLU A 135 -27.16 -18.16 -30.69
N ILE A 136 -26.58 -17.94 -29.52
CA ILE A 136 -26.61 -16.66 -28.81
C ILE A 136 -25.52 -15.75 -29.39
N LYS A 137 -25.87 -14.50 -29.74
CA LYS A 137 -24.88 -13.50 -30.14
C LYS A 137 -24.16 -12.94 -28.92
N ILE A 138 -22.85 -12.78 -29.02
CA ILE A 138 -22.00 -12.32 -27.91
C ILE A 138 -21.40 -10.97 -28.26
N GLY A 139 -21.58 -9.98 -27.40
CA GLY A 139 -20.98 -8.66 -27.56
C GLY A 139 -20.27 -8.17 -26.30
N VAL A 140 -19.41 -7.16 -26.48
CA VAL A 140 -18.75 -6.44 -25.37
C VAL A 140 -19.18 -4.99 -25.37
N ALA A 141 -19.54 -4.46 -24.20
CA ALA A 141 -19.83 -3.05 -23.97
C ALA A 141 -19.02 -2.55 -22.77
N THR A 142 -17.99 -1.74 -23.01
CA THR A 142 -17.00 -1.38 -21.99
C THR A 142 -16.59 0.10 -22.00
N ASN A 143 -16.28 0.66 -20.83
CA ASN A 143 -15.70 2.00 -20.69
C ASN A 143 -14.21 2.06 -21.09
N ARG A 144 -13.63 0.97 -21.60
CA ARG A 144 -12.29 0.97 -22.17
C ARG A 144 -12.24 1.68 -23.50
N SER A 145 -11.07 2.23 -23.82
CA SER A 145 -10.80 2.78 -25.15
C SER A 145 -10.67 1.66 -26.18
N ARG A 146 -11.00 1.96 -27.43
CA ARG A 146 -10.86 1.04 -28.57
C ARG A 146 -9.45 0.50 -28.75
N GLU A 147 -8.44 1.36 -28.55
CA GLU A 147 -7.01 1.00 -28.61
C GLU A 147 -6.70 -0.17 -27.67
N PHE A 148 -7.01 -0.01 -26.37
CA PHE A 148 -6.75 -1.03 -25.36
C PHE A 148 -7.60 -2.29 -25.55
N LEU A 149 -8.91 -2.17 -25.81
CA LEU A 149 -9.76 -3.35 -26.03
C LEU A 149 -9.22 -4.20 -27.19
N ASN A 150 -8.88 -3.58 -28.32
CA ASN A 150 -8.38 -4.30 -29.49
C ASN A 150 -7.05 -5.01 -29.18
N HIS A 151 -6.16 -4.37 -28.42
CA HIS A 151 -4.91 -5.01 -28.02
C HIS A 151 -5.18 -6.23 -27.13
N GLU A 152 -5.94 -6.05 -26.06
CA GLU A 152 -6.23 -7.07 -25.05
C GLU A 152 -6.99 -8.27 -25.65
N LEU A 153 -7.97 -8.01 -26.51
CA LEU A 153 -8.74 -9.03 -27.21
C LEU A 153 -7.87 -9.91 -28.14
N ASN A 154 -6.80 -9.36 -28.71
CA ASN A 154 -5.90 -10.08 -29.61
C ASN A 154 -4.81 -10.89 -28.87
N ILE A 155 -4.62 -10.68 -27.57
CA ILE A 155 -3.59 -11.38 -26.79
C ILE A 155 -4.16 -12.36 -25.76
N VAL A 156 -5.40 -12.17 -25.31
CA VAL A 156 -6.05 -13.07 -24.34
C VAL A 156 -6.22 -14.47 -24.95
N ASP A 157 -5.89 -15.51 -24.18
CA ASP A 157 -5.84 -16.92 -24.62
C ASP A 157 -5.25 -17.09 -26.02
N ASP A 158 -4.05 -16.54 -26.20
CA ASP A 158 -3.26 -16.59 -27.44
C ASP A 158 -4.03 -16.07 -28.69
N GLY A 159 -4.92 -15.09 -28.49
CA GLY A 159 -5.67 -14.43 -29.56
C GLY A 159 -6.82 -15.25 -30.11
N SER A 160 -7.36 -16.19 -29.33
CA SER A 160 -8.48 -17.06 -29.75
C SER A 160 -9.87 -16.40 -29.65
N TRP A 161 -10.00 -15.32 -28.90
CA TRP A 161 -11.27 -14.67 -28.57
C TRP A 161 -11.93 -13.81 -29.67
N PRO A 162 -11.21 -13.18 -30.63
CA PRO A 162 -11.85 -12.36 -31.68
C PRO A 162 -12.94 -13.08 -32.48
N ARG A 163 -12.89 -14.42 -32.57
CA ARG A 163 -13.91 -15.24 -33.27
C ARG A 163 -15.14 -15.56 -32.43
N LEU A 164 -15.06 -15.37 -31.12
CA LEU A 164 -16.13 -15.66 -30.16
C LEU A 164 -17.01 -14.44 -29.90
N ILE A 165 -16.48 -13.24 -30.14
CA ILE A 165 -17.16 -11.96 -29.92
C ILE A 165 -17.66 -11.42 -31.26
N ASP A 166 -18.98 -11.27 -31.38
CA ASP A 166 -19.64 -10.85 -32.62
C ASP A 166 -19.53 -9.33 -32.86
N PHE A 167 -19.52 -8.53 -31.79
CA PHE A 167 -19.44 -7.07 -31.88
C PHE A 167 -18.94 -6.44 -30.58
N THR A 168 -18.35 -5.24 -30.67
CA THR A 168 -17.77 -4.53 -29.52
C THR A 168 -18.06 -3.04 -29.54
N THR A 169 -18.40 -2.48 -28.38
CA THR A 169 -18.57 -1.03 -28.16
C THR A 169 -17.69 -0.59 -27.00
N CYS A 170 -16.89 0.44 -27.25
CA CYS A 170 -15.94 1.07 -26.35
C CYS A 170 -16.42 2.47 -25.95
N ALA A 171 -15.70 3.08 -24.99
CA ALA A 171 -15.96 4.45 -24.57
C ALA A 171 -15.80 5.47 -25.71
N ASP A 172 -14.90 5.22 -26.66
CA ASP A 172 -14.62 6.16 -27.75
C ASP A 172 -15.71 6.17 -28.84
N ASP A 173 -16.62 5.18 -28.85
CA ASP A 173 -17.69 5.09 -29.87
C ASP A 173 -18.97 5.82 -29.47
N VAL A 174 -19.05 6.29 -28.22
CA VAL A 174 -20.24 6.91 -27.65
C VAL A 174 -19.90 8.26 -27.03
N THR A 175 -20.90 9.14 -26.95
CA THR A 175 -20.75 10.46 -26.33
C THR A 175 -20.83 10.35 -24.80
N LEU A 176 -21.68 9.47 -24.30
CA LEU A 176 -21.93 9.20 -22.90
C LEU A 176 -21.60 7.73 -22.64
N TYR A 177 -20.60 7.50 -21.80
CA TYR A 177 -20.18 6.18 -21.34
C TYR A 177 -20.92 5.78 -20.05
N LYS A 178 -20.71 4.55 -19.55
CA LYS A 178 -21.43 4.05 -18.35
C LYS A 178 -21.26 5.03 -17.18
N PRO A 179 -22.34 5.34 -16.43
CA PRO A 179 -23.59 4.58 -16.33
C PRO A 179 -24.70 4.92 -17.35
N ASP A 180 -24.41 5.76 -18.36
CA ASP A 180 -25.40 6.09 -19.39
C ASP A 180 -25.69 4.86 -20.29
N PRO A 181 -26.97 4.59 -20.64
CA PRO A 181 -27.33 3.43 -21.44
C PRO A 181 -26.91 3.51 -22.92
N GLN A 182 -26.37 4.64 -23.38
CA GLN A 182 -25.96 4.84 -24.77
C GLN A 182 -25.01 3.74 -25.25
N ILE A 183 -24.10 3.24 -24.40
CA ILE A 183 -23.16 2.18 -24.78
C ILE A 183 -23.86 0.86 -25.15
N ILE A 184 -24.89 0.46 -24.39
CA ILE A 184 -25.68 -0.75 -24.68
C ILE A 184 -26.55 -0.51 -25.91
N ARG A 185 -27.21 0.66 -26.01
CA ARG A 185 -28.07 1.01 -27.14
C ARG A 185 -27.28 1.03 -28.46
N TYR A 186 -26.07 1.59 -28.45
CA TYR A 186 -25.18 1.61 -29.61
C TYR A 186 -24.71 0.20 -29.98
N ALA A 187 -24.35 -0.62 -28.99
CA ALA A 187 -23.95 -2.01 -29.23
C ALA A 187 -25.05 -2.81 -29.93
N LEU A 188 -26.31 -2.67 -29.49
CA LEU A 188 -27.46 -3.35 -30.08
C LEU A 188 -27.82 -2.80 -31.46
N ALA A 189 -27.69 -1.50 -31.68
CA ALA A 189 -27.89 -0.88 -32.99
C ALA A 189 -26.92 -1.45 -34.05
N ASN A 190 -25.67 -1.78 -33.67
CA ASN A 190 -24.69 -2.39 -34.59
C ASN A 190 -25.07 -3.79 -35.08
N VAL A 191 -26.05 -4.44 -34.45
CA VAL A 191 -26.58 -5.74 -34.86
C VAL A 191 -28.07 -5.68 -35.22
N ASP A 192 -28.56 -4.48 -35.52
CA ASP A 192 -29.94 -4.17 -35.93
C ASP A 192 -31.00 -4.63 -34.91
N THR A 193 -30.69 -4.49 -33.62
CA THR A 193 -31.63 -4.80 -32.53
C THR A 193 -31.85 -3.62 -31.59
N PHE A 194 -32.85 -3.76 -30.70
CA PHE A 194 -33.20 -2.77 -29.69
C PHE A 194 -33.18 -3.39 -28.30
N PRO A 195 -32.94 -2.60 -27.24
CA PRO A 195 -32.95 -3.10 -25.86
C PRO A 195 -34.26 -3.80 -25.48
N ARG A 196 -34.14 -5.01 -24.95
CA ARG A 196 -35.24 -5.89 -24.51
C ARG A 196 -34.72 -6.83 -23.42
N LEU A 197 -35.64 -7.50 -22.72
CA LEU A 197 -35.31 -8.49 -21.68
C LEU A 197 -34.70 -9.79 -22.23
N ASP A 198 -34.77 -10.04 -23.55
CA ASP A 198 -34.01 -11.12 -24.23
C ASP A 198 -32.57 -10.70 -24.57
N THR A 199 -32.12 -9.55 -24.07
CA THR A 199 -30.71 -9.15 -24.01
C THR A 199 -30.28 -9.16 -22.55
N TRP A 200 -29.23 -9.90 -22.21
CA TRP A 200 -28.65 -9.84 -20.88
C TRP A 200 -27.34 -9.06 -20.91
N TYR A 201 -27.14 -8.22 -19.92
CA TYR A 201 -25.92 -7.48 -19.70
C TYR A 201 -25.24 -7.98 -18.42
N ILE A 202 -24.06 -8.58 -18.59
CA ILE A 202 -23.28 -9.19 -17.52
C ILE A 202 -22.13 -8.24 -17.16
N GLY A 203 -22.06 -7.83 -15.90
CA GLY A 203 -21.00 -6.95 -15.40
C GLY A 203 -20.77 -7.13 -13.89
N ASP A 204 -19.63 -6.70 -13.39
CA ASP A 204 -19.20 -6.90 -12.00
C ASP A 204 -19.36 -5.67 -11.10
N SER A 205 -19.85 -4.55 -11.66
CA SER A 205 -19.94 -3.29 -10.92
C SER A 205 -21.38 -2.77 -10.77
N TYR A 206 -21.55 -1.90 -9.76
CA TYR A 206 -22.79 -1.14 -9.58
C TYR A 206 -23.16 -0.35 -10.85
N LEU A 207 -22.16 0.25 -11.51
CA LEU A 207 -22.36 1.03 -12.73
C LEU A 207 -22.91 0.17 -13.87
N ASP A 208 -22.52 -1.10 -13.95
CA ASP A 208 -23.02 -2.01 -14.96
C ASP A 208 -24.52 -2.28 -14.78
N MET A 209 -24.96 -2.51 -13.55
CA MET A 209 -26.38 -2.76 -13.27
C MET A 209 -27.25 -1.52 -13.50
N VAL A 210 -26.75 -0.33 -13.14
CA VAL A 210 -27.41 0.94 -13.49
C VAL A 210 -27.52 1.09 -15.01
N THR A 211 -26.46 0.76 -15.75
CA THR A 211 -26.46 0.83 -17.23
C THR A 211 -27.47 -0.14 -17.83
N ALA A 212 -27.52 -1.39 -17.35
CA ALA A 212 -28.48 -2.41 -17.76
C ALA A 212 -29.92 -1.91 -17.58
N LYS A 213 -30.21 -1.40 -16.38
CA LYS A 213 -31.53 -0.91 -16.01
C LYS A 213 -31.98 0.25 -16.89
N ASN A 214 -31.11 1.25 -17.09
CA ASN A 214 -31.39 2.42 -17.91
C ASN A 214 -31.55 2.07 -19.40
N ALA A 215 -30.90 0.99 -19.85
CA ALA A 215 -31.05 0.49 -21.21
C ALA A 215 -32.36 -0.29 -21.38
N GLY A 216 -32.91 -0.88 -20.31
CA GLY A 216 -34.09 -1.74 -20.36
C GLY A 216 -33.77 -3.18 -20.75
N VAL A 217 -32.60 -3.67 -20.38
CA VAL A 217 -32.12 -5.04 -20.59
C VAL A 217 -32.00 -5.77 -19.25
N THR A 218 -31.90 -7.11 -19.27
CA THR A 218 -31.70 -7.90 -18.05
C THR A 218 -30.29 -7.70 -17.50
N GLY A 219 -30.16 -7.29 -16.25
CA GLY A 219 -28.89 -7.07 -15.56
C GLY A 219 -28.45 -8.29 -14.76
N VAL A 220 -27.29 -8.86 -15.11
CA VAL A 220 -26.69 -10.01 -14.43
C VAL A 220 -25.41 -9.53 -13.73
N PHE A 221 -25.39 -9.57 -12.40
CA PHE A 221 -24.20 -9.18 -11.65
C PHE A 221 -23.24 -10.36 -11.52
N TYR A 222 -22.01 -10.21 -12.01
CA TYR A 222 -20.96 -11.19 -11.85
C TYR A 222 -20.15 -10.91 -10.57
N ASN A 223 -20.27 -11.77 -9.57
CA ASN A 223 -19.57 -11.62 -8.29
C ASN A 223 -18.11 -12.09 -8.39
N ASN A 224 -17.33 -11.29 -9.09
CA ASN A 224 -15.90 -11.48 -9.28
C ASN A 224 -15.07 -11.36 -7.97
N THR A 225 -15.69 -10.84 -6.90
CA THR A 225 -15.07 -10.57 -5.60
C THR A 225 -15.33 -11.63 -4.53
N GLY A 226 -16.19 -12.62 -4.79
CA GLY A 226 -16.60 -13.61 -3.79
C GLY A 226 -17.24 -13.02 -2.52
N ARG A 227 -17.90 -11.86 -2.64
CA ARG A 227 -18.62 -11.22 -1.53
C ARG A 227 -19.94 -11.94 -1.25
N ASP A 228 -20.46 -11.77 -0.04
CA ASP A 228 -21.81 -12.22 0.26
C ASP A 228 -22.83 -11.46 -0.61
N HIS A 229 -23.86 -12.16 -1.12
CA HIS A 229 -24.85 -11.55 -2.01
C HIS A 229 -25.61 -10.43 -1.32
N GLN A 230 -25.81 -10.51 0.00
CA GLN A 230 -26.48 -9.48 0.78
C GLN A 230 -25.63 -8.20 0.84
N GLU A 231 -24.31 -8.30 1.00
CA GLU A 231 -23.38 -7.17 0.93
C GLU A 231 -23.38 -6.50 -0.46
N ILE A 232 -23.53 -7.28 -1.53
CA ILE A 232 -23.66 -6.73 -2.89
C ILE A 232 -24.98 -5.96 -3.01
N LEU A 233 -26.08 -6.52 -2.52
CA LEU A 233 -27.40 -5.90 -2.56
C LEU A 233 -27.49 -4.64 -1.69
N GLU A 234 -26.71 -4.54 -0.61
CA GLU A 234 -26.61 -3.33 0.22
C GLU A 234 -26.20 -2.10 -0.60
N ALA A 235 -25.34 -2.27 -1.61
CA ALA A 235 -24.95 -1.17 -2.51
C ALA A 235 -26.11 -0.61 -3.34
N PHE A 236 -27.22 -1.34 -3.44
CA PHE A 236 -28.41 -0.96 -4.21
C PHE A 236 -29.58 -0.52 -3.32
N VAL A 237 -29.47 -0.55 -1.98
CA VAL A 237 -30.59 -0.26 -1.08
C VAL A 237 -31.22 1.12 -1.34
N ASP A 238 -30.39 2.14 -1.53
CA ASP A 238 -30.87 3.52 -1.79
C ASP A 238 -31.48 3.70 -3.19
N ASN A 239 -31.22 2.76 -4.11
CA ASN A 239 -31.72 2.78 -5.49
C ASN A 239 -32.11 1.36 -5.93
N SER A 240 -33.04 0.74 -5.19
CA SER A 240 -33.40 -0.68 -5.35
C SER A 240 -33.88 -1.04 -6.76
N GLN A 241 -34.38 -0.06 -7.52
CA GLN A 241 -34.72 -0.21 -8.93
C GLN A 241 -33.54 -0.61 -9.84
N ASN A 242 -32.30 -0.33 -9.41
CA ASN A 242 -31.06 -0.65 -10.11
C ASN A 242 -30.43 -1.97 -9.62
N ALA A 243 -31.07 -2.69 -8.69
CA ALA A 243 -30.60 -3.98 -8.25
C ALA A 243 -30.52 -4.97 -9.45
N PRO A 244 -29.55 -5.89 -9.44
CA PRO A 244 -29.44 -6.90 -10.49
C PRO A 244 -30.67 -7.82 -10.52
N ASP A 245 -31.03 -8.31 -11.70
CA ASP A 245 -32.07 -9.33 -11.85
C ASP A 245 -31.60 -10.68 -11.29
N VAL A 246 -30.28 -10.95 -11.36
CA VAL A 246 -29.63 -12.12 -10.77
C VAL A 246 -28.17 -11.82 -10.45
N ILE A 247 -27.65 -12.43 -9.38
CA ILE A 247 -26.23 -12.44 -9.05
C ILE A 247 -25.70 -13.84 -9.34
N ILE A 248 -24.56 -13.94 -10.03
CA ILE A 248 -23.87 -15.19 -10.33
C ILE A 248 -22.45 -15.16 -9.76
N ASP A 249 -21.97 -16.28 -9.23
CA ASP A 249 -20.62 -16.40 -8.66
C ASP A 249 -19.62 -17.04 -9.64
N SER A 250 -20.11 -17.58 -10.77
CA SER A 250 -19.26 -18.18 -11.80
C SER A 250 -19.89 -18.13 -13.19
N PHE A 251 -19.08 -18.28 -14.24
CA PHE A 251 -19.58 -18.48 -15.61
C PHE A 251 -20.37 -19.78 -15.78
N ASP A 252 -20.17 -20.77 -14.90
CA ASP A 252 -20.93 -22.01 -14.94
C ASP A 252 -22.41 -21.79 -14.59
N GLU A 253 -22.70 -20.82 -13.71
CA GLU A 253 -24.08 -20.44 -13.35
C GLU A 253 -24.82 -19.74 -14.50
N ILE A 254 -24.11 -19.17 -15.48
CA ILE A 254 -24.75 -18.73 -16.74
C ILE A 254 -25.35 -19.94 -17.45
N MET A 255 -24.66 -21.08 -17.46
CA MET A 255 -25.17 -22.31 -18.05
C MET A 255 -26.35 -22.87 -17.25
N ASP A 256 -26.33 -22.77 -15.92
CA ASP A 256 -27.49 -23.11 -15.08
C ASP A 256 -28.72 -22.24 -15.41
N LEU A 257 -28.53 -20.94 -15.64
CA LEU A 257 -29.60 -20.05 -16.08
C LEU A 257 -30.14 -20.45 -17.46
N MET A 258 -29.27 -20.82 -18.42
CA MET A 258 -29.70 -21.32 -19.72
C MET A 258 -30.47 -22.65 -19.61
N GLU A 259 -30.02 -23.58 -18.77
CA GLU A 259 -30.72 -24.85 -18.52
C GLU A 259 -32.11 -24.58 -17.95
N ARG A 260 -32.22 -23.68 -16.95
CA ARG A 260 -33.50 -23.30 -16.36
C ARG A 260 -34.45 -22.67 -17.37
N VAL A 261 -33.96 -21.82 -18.28
CA VAL A 261 -34.75 -21.29 -19.40
C VAL A 261 -35.25 -22.43 -20.28
N GLN A 262 -34.38 -23.38 -20.66
CA GLN A 262 -34.74 -24.49 -21.53
C GLN A 262 -35.71 -25.49 -20.89
N GLU A 263 -35.69 -25.64 -19.56
CA GLU A 263 -36.68 -26.43 -18.82
C GLU A 263 -38.10 -25.87 -18.96
N HIS A 264 -38.23 -24.54 -19.09
CA HIS A 264 -39.52 -23.85 -19.22
C HIS A 264 -39.94 -23.63 -20.67
N ASP A 265 -38.97 -23.45 -21.57
CA ASP A 265 -39.16 -23.37 -23.02
C ASP A 265 -38.13 -24.25 -23.73
N ILE A 266 -38.54 -25.46 -24.08
CA ILE A 266 -37.68 -26.47 -24.72
C ILE A 266 -37.12 -25.96 -26.06
N LEU A 267 -37.82 -25.04 -26.73
CA LEU A 267 -37.44 -24.46 -28.02
C LEU A 267 -36.65 -23.15 -27.89
N ALA A 268 -36.34 -22.70 -26.67
CA ALA A 268 -35.57 -21.48 -26.42
C ALA A 268 -34.21 -21.50 -27.12
N PHE A 269 -33.59 -22.69 -27.24
CA PHE A 269 -32.32 -22.88 -27.92
C PHE A 269 -32.37 -24.06 -28.89
N PRO A 270 -31.62 -24.00 -30.02
CA PRO A 270 -31.60 -25.07 -31.02
C PRO A 270 -30.90 -26.36 -30.55
N LYS A 271 -30.17 -26.31 -29.43
CA LYS A 271 -29.45 -27.46 -28.86
C LYS A 271 -29.75 -27.59 -27.37
N ILE A 272 -29.61 -28.82 -26.87
CA ILE A 272 -29.76 -29.12 -25.44
C ILE A 272 -28.58 -28.51 -24.67
N VAL A 273 -28.85 -27.62 -23.72
CA VAL A 273 -27.83 -26.85 -22.99
C VAL A 273 -26.87 -27.79 -22.26
N SER A 274 -27.37 -28.79 -21.55
CA SER A 274 -26.54 -29.77 -20.82
C SER A 274 -25.64 -30.64 -21.71
N LYS A 275 -25.91 -30.71 -23.02
CA LYS A 275 -25.03 -31.38 -24.01
C LYS A 275 -23.95 -30.47 -24.58
N VAL A 276 -24.16 -29.16 -24.51
CA VAL A 276 -23.25 -28.14 -25.02
C VAL A 276 -22.36 -27.59 -23.90
N ARG A 277 -22.83 -27.59 -22.65
CA ARG A 277 -22.10 -27.16 -21.46
C ARG A 277 -20.69 -27.78 -21.38
N PRO A 278 -19.65 -26.98 -21.13
CA PRO A 278 -18.30 -27.52 -20.89
C PRO A 278 -18.21 -28.21 -19.53
N LEU A 279 -17.07 -28.84 -19.24
CA LEU A 279 -16.79 -29.27 -17.85
C LEU A 279 -16.73 -28.02 -16.95
N PRO A 280 -17.26 -28.10 -15.72
CA PRO A 280 -17.30 -26.94 -14.83
C PRO A 280 -15.90 -26.50 -14.43
N PHE A 281 -15.65 -25.19 -14.50
CA PHE A 281 -14.43 -24.56 -14.02
C PHE A 281 -14.65 -23.94 -12.65
N PRO A 282 -13.62 -23.87 -11.78
CA PRO A 282 -13.77 -23.29 -10.45
C PRO A 282 -14.13 -21.80 -10.51
N PRO A 283 -14.93 -21.31 -9.54
CA PRO A 283 -15.21 -19.88 -9.42
C PRO A 283 -13.93 -19.09 -9.08
N PRO A 284 -13.92 -17.76 -9.32
CA PRO A 284 -12.81 -16.90 -8.93
C PRO A 284 -12.55 -16.97 -7.42
N THR A 285 -11.26 -16.99 -7.04
CA THR A 285 -10.88 -16.97 -5.62
C THR A 285 -10.74 -15.53 -5.14
N PRO A 286 -11.46 -15.11 -4.08
CA PRO A 286 -11.31 -13.76 -3.55
C PRO A 286 -9.87 -13.49 -3.08
N PRO A 287 -9.31 -12.29 -3.31
CA PRO A 287 -8.04 -11.92 -2.72
C PRO A 287 -8.18 -11.86 -1.19
N PRO A 288 -7.15 -12.29 -0.43
CA PRO A 288 -7.20 -12.28 1.03
C PRO A 288 -7.44 -10.86 1.55
N GLN A 289 -8.31 -10.73 2.55
CA GLN A 289 -8.63 -9.44 3.16
C GLN A 289 -7.39 -8.88 3.89
N HIS A 290 -6.90 -7.71 3.47
CA HIS A 290 -5.75 -7.08 4.09
C HIS A 290 -6.17 -6.32 5.36
N ILE A 291 -5.62 -6.70 6.51
CA ILE A 291 -5.74 -5.95 7.76
C ILE A 291 -4.53 -5.03 7.86
N GLU A 292 -4.75 -3.73 7.65
CA GLU A 292 -3.70 -2.72 7.84
C GLU A 292 -3.13 -2.81 9.26
N PRO A 293 -1.79 -2.82 9.43
CA PRO A 293 -1.20 -2.89 10.75
C PRO A 293 -1.54 -1.60 11.52
N SER A 294 -1.69 -1.71 12.84
CA SER A 294 -2.11 -0.58 13.69
C SER A 294 -1.19 0.64 13.63
N TRP A 295 0.06 0.44 13.20
CA TRP A 295 1.08 1.47 13.03
C TRP A 295 1.09 2.12 11.64
N HIS A 296 0.21 1.73 10.71
CA HIS A 296 0.17 2.37 9.40
C HIS A 296 -0.37 3.82 9.52
N PRO A 297 0.25 4.84 8.87
CA PRO A 297 -0.15 6.25 9.00
C PRO A 297 -1.64 6.54 8.73
N SER A 298 -2.29 5.74 7.88
CA SER A 298 -3.72 5.91 7.55
C SER A 298 -4.70 5.42 8.63
N VAL A 299 -4.23 4.62 9.59
CA VAL A 299 -5.06 4.06 10.68
C VAL A 299 -4.57 4.42 12.07
N ALA A 300 -3.30 4.83 12.20
CA ALA A 300 -2.70 5.23 13.46
C ALA A 300 -3.46 6.41 14.08
N LYS A 301 -3.87 6.27 15.35
CA LYS A 301 -4.49 7.34 16.13
C LYS A 301 -3.43 7.99 16.99
N LEU A 302 -2.97 9.19 16.59
CA LEU A 302 -1.88 9.89 17.25
C LEU A 302 -2.38 11.18 17.94
N THR A 303 -1.74 11.53 19.04
CA THR A 303 -1.92 12.84 19.68
C THR A 303 -1.05 13.86 18.94
N PRO A 304 -1.57 15.05 18.58
CA PRO A 304 -0.78 16.05 17.88
C PRO A 304 0.48 16.46 18.66
N PRO A 305 1.64 16.59 18.00
CA PRO A 305 2.88 16.89 18.69
C PRO A 305 2.95 18.35 19.13
N LYS A 306 3.62 18.60 20.26
CA LYS A 306 4.13 19.92 20.67
C LYS A 306 5.66 19.99 20.69
N LEU A 307 6.29 18.83 20.92
CA LEU A 307 7.73 18.63 20.92
C LEU A 307 8.03 17.39 20.06
N ILE A 308 8.99 17.52 19.15
CA ILE A 308 9.50 16.41 18.35
C ILE A 308 10.98 16.24 18.65
N LEU A 309 11.32 15.08 19.20
CA LEU A 309 12.68 14.63 19.44
C LEU A 309 13.09 13.70 18.30
N PHE A 310 14.31 13.82 17.81
CA PHE A 310 14.84 12.99 16.73
C PHE A 310 16.08 12.22 17.20
N ASP A 311 16.22 10.98 16.74
CA ASP A 311 17.54 10.37 16.67
C ASP A 311 18.38 11.09 15.60
N TRP A 312 19.69 10.98 15.75
CA TRP A 312 20.65 11.59 14.85
C TRP A 312 21.01 10.67 13.68
N HIS A 313 21.67 9.55 13.98
CA HIS A 313 22.22 8.66 12.97
C HIS A 313 21.14 7.78 12.36
N ALA A 314 21.20 7.53 11.04
CA ALA A 314 20.25 6.72 10.28
C ALA A 314 18.78 7.19 10.37
N THR A 315 18.57 8.38 10.96
CA THR A 315 17.30 9.12 11.01
C THR A 315 17.48 10.47 10.35
N LEU A 316 18.25 11.40 10.94
CA LEU A 316 18.49 12.72 10.34
C LEU A 316 19.73 12.75 9.45
N VAL A 317 20.78 12.01 9.81
CA VAL A 317 22.06 12.01 9.08
C VAL A 317 22.58 10.61 8.78
N ASP A 318 23.32 10.50 7.68
CA ASP A 318 24.12 9.34 7.35
C ASP A 318 25.57 9.54 7.82
N THR A 319 26.07 8.59 8.61
CA THR A 319 27.49 8.49 9.02
C THR A 319 28.01 7.04 8.89
N LEU A 320 27.38 6.21 8.04
CA LEU A 320 27.48 4.75 8.10
C LEU A 320 28.90 4.24 7.86
N ASP A 321 29.68 4.88 6.97
CA ASP A 321 31.05 4.46 6.66
C ASP A 321 31.93 4.42 7.91
N ALA A 322 31.99 5.53 8.64
CA ALA A 322 32.82 5.64 9.84
C ALA A 322 32.41 4.65 10.94
N MET A 323 31.11 4.36 11.03
CA MET A 323 30.56 3.46 12.05
C MET A 323 30.98 2.01 11.80
N TYR A 324 30.80 1.48 10.58
CA TYR A 324 31.14 0.09 10.28
C TYR A 324 32.65 -0.16 10.35
N HIS A 325 33.48 0.80 9.90
CA HIS A 325 34.93 0.69 10.05
C HIS A 325 35.35 0.64 11.52
N ALA A 326 34.79 1.50 12.36
CA ALA A 326 35.08 1.48 13.79
C ALA A 326 34.61 0.21 14.50
N VAL A 327 33.47 -0.39 14.09
CA VAL A 327 33.04 -1.69 14.64
C VAL A 327 34.02 -2.79 14.25
N ASP A 328 34.44 -2.86 12.99
CA ASP A 328 35.40 -3.88 12.53
C ASP A 328 36.76 -3.76 13.23
N ASP A 329 37.26 -2.54 13.46
CA ASP A 329 38.51 -2.34 14.19
C ASP A 329 38.37 -2.67 15.69
N MET A 330 37.17 -2.45 16.25
CA MET A 330 36.86 -2.71 17.65
C MET A 330 36.74 -4.21 17.97
N LEU A 331 36.11 -5.01 17.11
CA LEU A 331 35.80 -6.42 17.41
C LEU A 331 37.04 -7.29 17.75
N PRO A 332 38.19 -7.16 17.06
CA PRO A 332 39.43 -7.85 17.44
C PRO A 332 39.97 -7.42 18.82
N GLU A 333 39.76 -6.17 19.22
CA GLU A 333 40.15 -5.69 20.54
C GLU A 333 39.21 -6.20 21.63
N LEU A 334 37.90 -6.24 21.38
CA LEU A 334 36.94 -6.89 22.29
C LEU A 334 37.30 -8.35 22.54
N ASN A 335 37.78 -9.07 21.51
CA ASN A 335 38.24 -10.45 21.68
C ASN A 335 39.46 -10.53 22.63
N LYS A 336 40.44 -9.63 22.47
CA LYS A 336 41.62 -9.58 23.36
C LYS A 336 41.25 -9.25 24.80
N LEU A 337 40.18 -8.48 25.01
CA LEU A 337 39.65 -8.13 26.33
C LEU A 337 38.72 -9.20 26.92
N GLY A 338 38.49 -10.32 26.24
CA GLY A 338 37.60 -11.40 26.71
C GLY A 338 36.12 -11.02 26.72
N LEU A 339 35.72 -10.00 25.95
CA LEU A 339 34.33 -9.51 25.90
C LEU A 339 33.47 -10.28 24.91
N LEU A 340 34.07 -10.89 23.90
CA LEU A 340 33.34 -11.74 22.96
C LEU A 340 32.80 -13.02 23.63
N ASP A 341 33.44 -13.49 24.70
CA ASP A 341 32.98 -14.63 25.51
C ASP A 341 31.71 -14.32 26.32
N GLN A 342 31.36 -13.04 26.45
CA GLN A 342 30.18 -12.56 27.18
C GLN A 342 29.02 -12.18 26.25
N MET A 343 29.11 -12.52 24.96
CA MET A 343 28.02 -12.30 24.02
C MET A 343 26.83 -13.24 24.29
N VAL A 344 25.66 -12.80 23.83
CA VAL A 344 24.40 -13.54 23.92
C VAL A 344 24.53 -14.91 23.25
N ASP A 345 23.87 -15.93 23.79
CA ASP A 345 23.79 -17.23 23.11
C ASP A 345 22.96 -17.08 21.81
N PRO A 346 23.43 -17.56 20.64
CA PRO A 346 22.68 -17.45 19.39
C PRO A 346 21.25 -18.02 19.43
N SER A 347 20.97 -18.98 20.32
CA SER A 347 19.62 -19.52 20.53
C SER A 347 18.67 -18.54 21.22
N GLU A 348 19.20 -17.55 21.93
CA GLU A 348 18.43 -16.51 22.61
C GLU A 348 18.16 -15.29 21.72
N SER A 349 18.72 -15.26 20.51
CA SER A 349 18.54 -14.17 19.54
C SER A 349 17.07 -14.02 19.12
N LYS A 350 16.65 -12.78 18.83
CA LYS A 350 15.28 -12.45 18.44
C LYS A 350 14.91 -13.00 17.07
N THR A 351 15.85 -12.96 16.13
CA THR A 351 15.67 -13.46 14.76
C THR A 351 16.76 -14.46 14.37
N PRO A 352 16.50 -15.35 13.40
CA PRO A 352 17.54 -16.20 12.82
C PRO A 352 18.72 -15.41 12.24
N GLU A 353 18.47 -14.20 11.74
CA GLU A 353 19.48 -13.29 11.21
C GLU A 353 20.39 -12.74 12.33
N ASP A 354 19.82 -12.33 13.47
CA ASP A 354 20.58 -11.92 14.66
C ASP A 354 21.46 -13.07 15.17
N ALA A 355 20.91 -14.29 15.22
CA ALA A 355 21.66 -15.48 15.63
C ALA A 355 22.87 -15.75 14.71
N ARG A 356 22.73 -15.48 13.41
CA ARG A 356 23.85 -15.59 12.45
C ARG A 356 24.88 -14.51 12.67
N LEU A 357 24.47 -13.28 12.97
CA LEU A 357 25.37 -12.18 13.29
C LEU A 357 26.24 -12.52 14.50
N VAL A 358 25.62 -12.96 15.60
CA VAL A 358 26.33 -13.37 16.82
C VAL A 358 27.33 -14.49 16.53
N LYS A 359 26.90 -15.59 15.87
CA LYS A 359 27.79 -16.71 15.52
C LYS A 359 28.99 -16.29 14.67
N TYR A 360 28.76 -15.37 13.74
CA TYR A 360 29.81 -14.89 12.85
C TYR A 360 30.84 -14.05 13.61
N VAL A 361 30.39 -13.12 14.45
CA VAL A 361 31.28 -12.31 15.29
C VAL A 361 32.06 -13.19 16.27
N GLN A 362 31.43 -14.21 16.86
CA GLN A 362 32.11 -15.20 17.73
C GLN A 362 33.23 -15.94 16.99
N SER A 363 33.00 -16.32 15.73
CA SER A 363 33.94 -17.15 14.98
C SER A 363 35.09 -16.36 14.35
N TYR A 364 34.85 -15.09 14.00
CA TYR A 364 35.77 -14.32 13.17
C TYR A 364 36.19 -12.96 13.73
N ALA A 365 35.60 -12.51 14.85
CA ALA A 365 35.84 -11.19 15.45
C ALA A 365 35.76 -10.04 14.42
N GLN A 366 34.80 -10.12 13.50
CA GLN A 366 34.55 -9.11 12.46
C GLN A 366 33.07 -9.14 12.07
N LEU A 367 32.55 -8.06 11.46
CA LEU A 367 31.20 -8.08 10.90
C LEU A 367 31.14 -8.87 9.59
N HIS A 368 30.03 -9.57 9.39
CA HIS A 368 29.79 -10.28 8.14
C HIS A 368 29.82 -9.30 6.95
N PRO A 369 30.52 -9.59 5.83
CA PRO A 369 30.62 -8.68 4.67
C PRO A 369 29.25 -8.18 4.17
N LYS A 370 28.25 -9.06 4.16
CA LYS A 370 26.86 -8.69 3.82
C LYS A 370 26.26 -7.62 4.73
N VAL A 371 26.51 -7.65 6.04
CA VAL A 371 26.00 -6.63 6.96
C VAL A 371 26.59 -5.26 6.66
N ARG A 372 27.90 -5.22 6.33
CA ARG A 372 28.60 -4.00 5.91
C ARG A 372 28.15 -3.49 4.54
N ALA A 373 27.83 -4.40 3.62
CA ALA A 373 27.33 -4.05 2.29
C ALA A 373 25.89 -3.53 2.35
N ASP A 374 25.03 -4.18 3.14
CA ASP A 374 23.61 -3.84 3.25
C ASP A 374 23.39 -2.54 4.04
N ARG A 375 24.25 -2.25 5.03
CA ARG A 375 24.23 -1.03 5.87
C ARG A 375 22.90 -0.73 6.56
N LYS A 376 22.15 -1.76 6.92
CA LYS A 376 20.78 -1.62 7.46
C LYS A 376 20.64 -1.78 8.97
N ILE A 377 21.74 -1.97 9.70
CA ILE A 377 21.72 -2.17 11.15
C ILE A 377 22.56 -1.11 11.85
N SER A 378 21.97 -0.43 12.83
CA SER A 378 22.65 0.61 13.61
C SER A 378 23.70 0.00 14.55
N ARG A 379 24.70 0.79 14.96
CA ARG A 379 25.66 0.39 16.01
C ARG A 379 24.95 -0.07 17.28
N THR A 380 23.90 0.63 17.67
CA THR A 380 23.16 0.32 18.89
C THR A 380 22.45 -1.01 18.76
N ASP A 381 21.79 -1.30 17.63
CA ASP A 381 21.20 -2.62 17.40
C ASP A 381 22.27 -3.72 17.34
N ILE A 382 23.47 -3.47 16.76
CA ILE A 382 24.57 -4.43 16.82
C ILE A 382 24.91 -4.76 18.29
N PHE A 383 25.03 -3.75 19.16
CA PHE A 383 25.39 -4.00 20.56
C PHE A 383 24.26 -4.67 21.35
N GLU A 384 23.00 -4.38 21.02
CA GLU A 384 21.85 -5.12 21.57
C GLU A 384 21.88 -6.60 21.14
N VAL A 385 22.17 -6.87 19.87
CA VAL A 385 22.25 -8.24 19.34
C VAL A 385 23.43 -9.00 19.96
N LEU A 386 24.60 -8.36 20.10
CA LEU A 386 25.79 -9.01 20.62
C LEU A 386 25.76 -9.19 22.14
N PHE A 387 25.27 -8.21 22.91
CA PHE A 387 25.43 -8.20 24.38
C PHE A 387 24.12 -8.21 25.18
N GLY A 388 22.96 -8.17 24.53
CA GLY A 388 21.67 -8.35 25.19
C GLY A 388 21.44 -7.33 26.31
N ASN A 389 21.12 -7.77 27.53
CA ASN A 389 20.91 -6.84 28.67
C ASN A 389 22.19 -6.57 29.50
N ASN A 390 23.37 -7.03 29.06
CA ASN A 390 24.61 -6.87 29.82
C ASN A 390 25.17 -5.44 29.73
N GLN A 391 24.71 -4.57 30.64
CA GLN A 391 25.02 -3.15 30.60
C GLN A 391 26.51 -2.85 30.85
N GLU A 392 27.17 -3.61 31.72
CA GLU A 392 28.59 -3.43 32.02
C GLU A 392 29.46 -3.71 30.80
N VAL A 393 29.18 -4.81 30.08
CA VAL A 393 29.89 -5.14 28.83
C VAL A 393 29.62 -4.11 27.75
N LYS A 394 28.37 -3.66 27.60
CA LYS A 394 28.03 -2.59 26.64
C LYS A 394 28.79 -1.30 26.93
N GLN A 395 28.91 -0.90 28.19
CA GLN A 395 29.68 0.29 28.56
C GLN A 395 31.15 0.16 28.19
N LEU A 396 31.75 -1.02 28.39
CA LEU A 396 33.14 -1.26 28.00
C LEU A 396 33.29 -1.32 26.47
N ALA A 397 32.39 -2.00 25.76
CA ALA A 397 32.34 -2.03 24.31
C ALA A 397 32.20 -0.63 23.71
N HIS A 398 31.39 0.25 24.32
CA HIS A 398 31.29 1.66 23.91
C HIS A 398 32.61 2.41 24.05
N LYS A 399 33.39 2.18 25.13
CA LYS A 399 34.70 2.82 25.30
C LYS A 399 35.67 2.40 24.20
N VAL A 400 35.72 1.11 23.87
CA VAL A 400 36.57 0.57 22.81
C VAL A 400 36.10 1.08 21.44
N PHE A 401 34.79 1.10 21.19
CA PHE A 401 34.23 1.69 19.98
C PHE A 401 34.66 3.14 19.81
N ASN A 402 34.51 3.98 20.85
CA ASN A 402 34.88 5.39 20.78
C ASN A 402 36.39 5.58 20.54
N HIS A 403 37.24 4.67 21.02
CA HIS A 403 38.66 4.67 20.69
C HIS A 403 38.90 4.55 19.18
N HIS A 404 38.28 3.56 18.53
CA HIS A 404 38.41 3.34 17.09
C HIS A 404 37.65 4.36 16.25
N TYR A 405 36.48 4.82 16.71
CA TYR A 405 35.65 5.79 16.01
C TYR A 405 36.37 7.12 15.79
N ARG A 406 37.29 7.51 16.70
CA ARG A 406 38.17 8.68 16.54
C ARG A 406 39.04 8.64 15.28
N ASN A 407 39.28 7.48 14.70
CA ASN A 407 40.09 7.36 13.48
C ASN A 407 39.26 7.55 12.20
N HIS A 408 37.92 7.48 12.30
CA HIS A 408 37.04 7.39 11.13
C HIS A 408 35.97 8.49 11.07
N TYR A 409 35.65 9.16 12.18
CA TYR A 409 34.63 10.21 12.20
C TYR A 409 35.04 11.43 11.35
N GLY A 410 34.05 12.12 10.76
CA GLY A 410 34.29 13.35 10.02
C GLY A 410 33.16 13.67 9.03
N THR A 411 33.01 12.85 8.00
CA THR A 411 31.97 13.06 6.99
C THR A 411 30.58 12.75 7.55
N VAL A 412 29.68 13.70 7.41
CA VAL A 412 28.26 13.58 7.79
C VAL A 412 27.42 14.25 6.72
N LEU A 413 26.40 13.53 6.25
CA LEU A 413 25.49 14.03 5.22
C LEU A 413 24.05 13.95 5.74
N PRO A 414 23.16 14.85 5.32
CA PRO A 414 21.72 14.67 5.53
C PRO A 414 21.28 13.28 5.03
N PHE A 415 20.47 12.58 5.81
CA PHE A 415 20.00 11.23 5.47
C PHE A 415 19.14 11.24 4.20
N GLU A 416 18.30 12.27 4.06
CA GLU A 416 17.53 12.54 2.86
C GLU A 416 17.83 13.95 2.32
N PRO A 417 17.68 14.17 1.00
CA PRO A 417 17.71 15.52 0.44
C PRO A 417 16.67 16.42 1.13
N ARG A 418 17.06 17.63 1.52
CA ARG A 418 16.18 18.67 2.08
C ARG A 418 15.62 18.40 3.48
N VAL A 419 16.14 17.45 4.26
CA VAL A 419 15.77 17.27 5.68
C VAL A 419 15.85 18.59 6.45
N GLY A 420 16.88 19.42 6.20
CA GLY A 420 16.99 20.75 6.78
C GLY A 420 15.77 21.65 6.54
N ARG A 421 15.12 21.55 5.36
CA ARG A 421 13.87 22.29 5.07
C ARG A 421 12.68 21.75 5.85
N VAL A 422 12.62 20.44 6.08
CA VAL A 422 11.58 19.83 6.91
C VAL A 422 11.73 20.31 8.35
N LEU A 423 12.95 20.30 8.91
CA LEU A 423 13.24 20.83 10.24
C LEU A 423 12.84 22.31 10.38
N LEU A 424 13.22 23.15 9.40
CA LEU A 424 12.80 24.56 9.35
C LEU A 424 11.27 24.70 9.31
N GLY A 425 10.61 23.92 8.46
CA GLY A 425 9.15 23.89 8.37
C GLY A 425 8.50 23.53 9.71
N LEU A 426 9.04 22.56 10.44
CA LEU A 426 8.49 22.15 11.74
C LEU A 426 8.61 23.28 12.76
N ARG A 427 9.72 24.03 12.76
CA ARG A 427 9.85 25.24 13.59
C ARG A 427 8.85 26.32 13.21
N MET A 428 8.59 26.52 11.91
CA MET A 428 7.58 27.48 11.44
C MET A 428 6.15 27.11 11.87
N LEU A 429 5.90 25.83 12.19
CA LEU A 429 4.65 25.35 12.79
C LEU A 429 4.61 25.54 14.32
N ASN A 430 5.56 26.27 14.91
CA ASN A 430 5.74 26.49 16.35
C ASN A 430 6.01 25.20 17.15
N LEU A 431 6.57 24.17 16.52
CA LEU A 431 7.01 22.96 17.22
C LEU A 431 8.42 23.15 17.80
N LYS A 432 8.63 22.63 19.00
CA LYS A 432 9.97 22.49 19.60
C LYS A 432 10.66 21.26 19.05
N LEU A 433 11.96 21.38 18.76
CA LEU A 433 12.75 20.29 18.20
C LEU A 433 13.91 19.93 19.12
N GLY A 434 14.27 18.66 19.21
CA GLY A 434 15.44 18.22 19.96
C GLY A 434 16.13 17.00 19.36
N ILE A 435 17.39 16.81 19.73
CA ILE A 435 18.19 15.64 19.33
C ILE A 435 18.45 14.73 20.53
N ILE A 436 18.31 13.43 20.30
CA ILE A 436 18.56 12.37 21.28
C ILE A 436 19.45 11.32 20.64
N THR A 437 20.71 11.23 21.06
CA THR A 437 21.66 10.30 20.44
C THR A 437 22.41 9.48 21.47
N ASN A 438 22.72 8.23 21.11
CA ASN A 438 23.66 7.40 21.86
C ASN A 438 25.13 7.74 21.55
N ARG A 439 25.40 8.74 20.70
CA ARG A 439 26.75 9.23 20.41
C ARG A 439 27.25 10.08 21.56
N ASP A 440 28.54 10.01 21.84
CA ASP A 440 29.17 10.87 22.82
C ASP A 440 29.24 12.30 22.26
N ARG A 441 29.14 13.27 23.16
CA ARG A 441 29.09 14.70 22.83
C ARG A 441 30.24 15.15 21.95
N GLU A 442 31.45 14.63 22.18
CA GLU A 442 32.65 14.96 21.39
C GLU A 442 32.48 14.70 19.88
N PHE A 443 31.76 13.65 19.49
CA PHE A 443 31.53 13.32 18.09
C PHE A 443 30.35 14.10 17.54
N PHE A 444 29.25 14.14 18.30
CA PHE A 444 28.02 14.79 17.88
C PHE A 444 28.22 16.29 17.61
N GLU A 445 29.00 17.00 18.44
CA GLU A 445 29.26 18.43 18.25
C GLU A 445 30.04 18.74 16.97
N ASN A 446 30.89 17.82 16.51
CA ASN A 446 31.57 17.96 15.22
C ASN A 446 30.61 17.66 14.07
N GLU A 447 29.80 16.61 14.19
CA GLU A 447 28.82 16.23 13.17
C GLU A 447 27.77 17.32 12.94
N VAL A 448 27.18 17.88 13.99
CA VAL A 448 26.13 18.91 13.85
C VAL A 448 26.65 20.21 13.20
N LYS A 449 27.93 20.54 13.40
CA LYS A 449 28.57 21.71 12.77
C LYS A 449 28.96 21.45 11.32
N ALA A 450 29.23 20.19 10.96
CA ALA A 450 29.67 19.81 9.62
C ALA A 450 28.50 19.52 8.68
N VAL A 451 27.38 19.01 9.18
CA VAL A 451 26.23 18.64 8.34
C VAL A 451 25.63 19.86 7.67
N ASP A 452 25.31 19.71 6.38
CA ASP A 452 24.59 20.71 5.57
C ASP A 452 25.22 22.12 5.70
N GLU A 453 26.55 22.18 5.65
CA GLU A 453 27.35 23.41 5.77
C GLU A 453 27.12 24.18 7.09
N GLY A 454 26.73 23.47 8.15
CA GLY A 454 26.46 24.04 9.48
C GLY A 454 25.10 24.73 9.59
N THR A 455 24.24 24.64 8.58
CA THR A 455 22.92 25.30 8.57
C THR A 455 21.95 24.74 9.61
N TRP A 456 22.27 23.60 10.22
CA TRP A 456 21.47 22.97 11.26
C TRP A 456 21.76 23.51 12.66
N ASP A 457 22.83 24.30 12.81
CA ASP A 457 23.16 24.95 14.08
C ASP A 457 22.01 25.89 14.50
N GLY A 458 21.54 25.72 15.74
CA GLY A 458 20.41 26.47 16.28
C GLY A 458 19.00 25.99 15.85
N LEU A 459 18.86 24.92 15.05
CA LEU A 459 17.54 24.35 14.73
C LEU A 459 16.91 23.57 15.90
N PHE A 460 17.70 23.16 16.88
CA PHE A 460 17.27 22.31 17.99
C PHE A 460 17.30 23.07 19.31
N ASP A 461 16.20 23.00 20.06
CA ASP A 461 16.05 23.63 21.37
C ASP A 461 16.75 22.82 22.49
N VAL A 462 16.99 21.52 22.27
CA VAL A 462 17.73 20.65 23.19
C VAL A 462 18.52 19.57 22.44
N MET A 463 19.70 19.23 22.94
CA MET A 463 20.54 18.15 22.39
C MET A 463 21.09 17.31 23.53
N VAL A 464 20.66 16.04 23.62
CA VAL A 464 21.09 15.07 24.65
C VAL A 464 21.89 13.95 23.99
N CYS A 465 23.15 13.82 24.41
CA CYS A 465 24.14 12.84 23.96
C CYS A 465 24.20 11.63 24.89
N GLY A 466 24.91 10.59 24.47
CA GLY A 466 25.01 9.30 25.17
C GLY A 466 25.76 9.36 26.49
N ASP A 467 26.59 10.39 26.68
CA ASP A 467 27.37 10.69 27.88
C ASP A 467 26.70 11.76 28.78
N ASP A 468 25.54 12.28 28.40
CA ASP A 468 24.76 13.21 29.24
C ASP A 468 23.86 12.50 30.28
N THR A 469 23.73 11.17 30.18
CA THR A 469 22.98 10.31 31.10
C THR A 469 23.78 9.06 31.45
N GLU A 470 23.50 8.48 32.61
CA GLU A 470 24.12 7.21 33.04
C GLU A 470 23.68 6.03 32.16
N LEU A 471 22.40 6.01 31.78
CA LEU A 471 21.81 4.99 30.92
C LEU A 471 21.47 5.59 29.55
N ARG A 472 21.92 4.89 28.50
CA ARG A 472 21.65 5.19 27.08
C ARG A 472 20.35 4.53 26.61
N LYS A 473 19.80 4.96 25.47
CA LYS A 473 18.73 4.19 24.78
C LYS A 473 19.21 2.74 24.62
N PRO A 474 18.40 1.72 24.97
CA PRO A 474 16.93 1.71 25.07
C PRO A 474 16.32 2.17 26.40
N HIS A 475 17.13 2.63 27.36
CA HIS A 475 16.62 3.26 28.57
C HIS A 475 15.98 4.63 28.24
N PRO A 476 14.86 5.02 28.87
CA PRO A 476 14.15 6.25 28.53
C PRO A 476 14.79 7.55 29.05
N ASP A 477 15.87 7.48 29.84
CA ASP A 477 16.42 8.63 30.57
C ASP A 477 16.76 9.82 29.66
N GLN A 478 17.36 9.57 28.50
CA GLN A 478 17.73 10.66 27.58
C GLN A 478 16.49 11.40 27.07
N LEU A 479 15.41 10.68 26.77
CA LEU A 479 14.14 11.24 26.33
C LEU A 479 13.46 12.03 27.46
N ILE A 480 13.42 11.46 28.67
CA ILE A 480 12.83 12.10 29.84
C ILE A 480 13.61 13.37 30.21
N ARG A 481 14.94 13.30 30.16
CA ARG A 481 15.83 14.45 30.40
C ARG A 481 15.57 15.56 29.38
N ALA A 482 15.51 15.23 28.09
CA ALA A 482 15.27 16.22 27.04
C ALA A 482 13.90 16.90 27.18
N ALA A 483 12.84 16.13 27.45
CA ALA A 483 11.52 16.68 27.71
C ALA A 483 11.55 17.64 28.92
N ARG A 484 12.20 17.23 30.02
CA ARG A 484 12.33 18.04 31.23
C ARG A 484 13.12 19.34 31.01
N LEU A 485 14.20 19.31 30.22
CA LEU A 485 15.00 20.50 29.92
C LEU A 485 14.21 21.56 29.13
N LEU A 486 13.15 21.14 28.43
CA LEU A 486 12.24 22.00 27.69
C LEU A 486 10.92 22.27 28.45
N ASP A 487 10.84 21.89 29.74
CA ASP A 487 9.63 22.00 30.58
C ASP A 487 8.41 21.22 30.06
N TYR A 488 8.62 20.13 29.32
CA TYR A 488 7.59 19.18 28.91
C TYR A 488 7.52 17.97 29.86
N LYS A 489 6.30 17.45 30.04
CA LYS A 489 6.08 16.12 30.62
C LYS A 489 6.19 15.05 29.52
N PRO A 490 6.67 13.84 29.82
CA PRO A 490 6.72 12.77 28.85
C PRO A 490 5.32 12.18 28.63
N THR A 491 4.56 12.82 27.75
CA THR A 491 3.18 12.46 27.37
C THR A 491 3.08 12.21 25.86
N PRO A 492 1.97 11.65 25.33
CA PRO A 492 1.82 11.33 23.91
C PRO A 492 1.91 12.51 22.93
N ASP A 493 1.84 13.75 23.39
CA ASP A 493 2.10 14.97 22.60
C ASP A 493 3.60 15.32 22.49
N VAL A 494 4.48 14.53 23.12
CA VAL A 494 5.91 14.47 22.82
C VAL A 494 6.13 13.31 21.86
N TRP A 495 6.76 13.58 20.72
CA TRP A 495 7.08 12.56 19.73
C TRP A 495 8.56 12.27 19.74
N TYR A 496 8.92 11.01 19.54
CA TYR A 496 10.28 10.61 19.26
C TYR A 496 10.36 9.84 17.95
N VAL A 497 11.24 10.30 17.07
CA VAL A 497 11.45 9.78 15.72
C VAL A 497 12.82 9.12 15.67
N GLY A 498 12.89 7.83 15.36
CA GLY A 498 14.14 7.08 15.26
C GLY A 498 14.01 5.83 14.41
N ASP A 499 15.13 5.28 13.94
CA ASP A 499 15.21 4.20 12.97
C ASP A 499 15.48 2.82 13.58
N SER A 500 15.74 2.75 14.89
CA SER A 500 16.12 1.50 15.55
C SER A 500 15.03 0.91 16.44
N THR A 501 15.14 -0.38 16.73
CA THR A 501 14.27 -1.02 17.73
C THR A 501 14.49 -0.42 19.13
N THR A 502 15.71 0.05 19.37
CA THR A 502 16.12 0.74 20.59
C THR A 502 15.36 2.06 20.78
N ASP A 503 15.11 2.81 19.71
CA ASP A 503 14.33 4.04 19.76
C ASP A 503 12.86 3.79 20.10
N VAL A 504 12.29 2.73 19.53
CA VAL A 504 10.93 2.29 19.85
C VAL A 504 10.83 1.89 21.32
N ILE A 505 11.77 1.09 21.83
CA ILE A 505 11.75 0.67 23.24
C ILE A 505 11.87 1.89 24.17
N ALA A 506 12.81 2.81 23.90
CA ALA A 506 13.03 3.99 24.72
C ALA A 506 11.79 4.90 24.76
N SER A 507 11.18 5.20 23.61
CA SER A 507 9.97 6.03 23.52
C SER A 507 8.76 5.38 24.20
N ARG A 508 8.56 4.07 23.99
CA ARG A 508 7.48 3.34 24.63
C ARG A 508 7.62 3.29 26.15
N ARG A 509 8.85 3.14 26.67
CA ARG A 509 9.13 3.19 28.11
C ARG A 509 9.00 4.59 28.69
N ALA A 510 9.34 5.62 27.92
CA ALA A 510 9.16 7.00 28.33
C ALA A 510 7.67 7.42 28.36
N GLY A 511 6.76 6.68 27.72
CA GLY A 511 5.34 7.03 27.64
C GLY A 511 5.02 8.11 26.59
N ILE A 512 5.89 8.29 25.61
CA ILE A 512 5.76 9.28 24.54
C ILE A 512 5.38 8.61 23.20
N THR A 513 4.97 9.39 22.21
CA THR A 513 4.64 8.85 20.88
C THR A 513 5.90 8.36 20.18
N SER A 514 5.82 7.17 19.58
CA SER A 514 6.94 6.45 18.98
C SER A 514 6.73 6.41 17.48
N VAL A 515 7.54 7.16 16.74
CA VAL A 515 7.55 7.23 15.29
C VAL A 515 8.78 6.45 14.83
N PHE A 516 8.57 5.29 14.21
CA PHE A 516 9.68 4.54 13.63
C PHE A 516 9.93 5.03 12.20
N PHE A 517 11.14 5.49 11.95
CA PHE A 517 11.59 5.96 10.65
C PHE A 517 12.23 4.80 9.87
N ASN A 518 11.50 4.27 8.91
CA ASN A 518 11.89 3.12 8.09
C ASN A 518 12.77 3.55 6.89
N GLY A 519 13.84 4.31 7.15
CA GLY A 519 14.77 4.77 6.11
C GLY A 519 15.45 3.62 5.33
N ALA A 520 15.55 2.44 5.94
CA ALA A 520 16.07 1.22 5.30
C ALA A 520 15.08 0.50 4.37
N GLN A 521 13.85 1.02 4.26
CA GLN A 521 12.77 0.53 3.40
C GLN A 521 12.46 -0.96 3.61
N TRP A 522 12.33 -1.37 4.87
CA TRP A 522 11.94 -2.72 5.23
C TRP A 522 10.49 -3.01 4.81
N ASP A 523 10.26 -4.21 4.28
CA ASP A 523 8.91 -4.68 3.98
C ASP A 523 8.11 -5.01 5.25
N GLN A 524 6.79 -5.16 5.09
CA GLN A 524 5.89 -5.45 6.20
C GLN A 524 6.21 -6.77 6.92
N ALA A 525 6.69 -7.79 6.18
CA ALA A 525 7.04 -9.08 6.78
C ALA A 525 8.24 -8.93 7.72
N TRP A 526 9.23 -8.13 7.33
CA TRP A 526 10.37 -7.80 8.16
C TRP A 526 9.98 -6.91 9.35
N LEU A 527 9.18 -5.87 9.14
CA LEU A 527 8.65 -5.02 10.21
C LEU A 527 7.91 -5.84 11.27
N ASN A 528 7.12 -6.84 10.86
CA ASN A 528 6.45 -7.77 11.78
C ASN A 528 7.43 -8.64 12.58
N LYS A 529 8.57 -9.03 11.99
CA LYS A 529 9.62 -9.78 12.71
C LYS A 529 10.32 -8.93 13.76
N ILE A 530 10.63 -7.67 13.43
CA ILE A 530 11.32 -6.76 14.36
C ILE A 530 10.37 -6.09 15.36
N PHE A 531 9.06 -6.09 15.11
CA PHE A 531 8.04 -5.61 16.06
C PHE A 531 6.95 -6.66 16.28
N PRO A 532 7.28 -7.83 16.85
CA PRO A 532 6.32 -8.93 16.99
C PRO A 532 5.21 -8.58 17.99
N GLY A 533 5.52 -7.83 19.05
CA GLY A 533 4.57 -7.45 20.10
C GLY A 533 4.06 -8.63 20.90
N ASP A 534 4.90 -9.65 21.05
CA ASP A 534 4.67 -10.79 21.93
C ASP A 534 5.10 -10.47 23.38
N GLN A 535 4.97 -11.44 24.28
CA GLN A 535 5.31 -11.26 25.69
C GLN A 535 6.81 -10.95 25.92
N ARG A 536 7.70 -11.42 25.04
CA ARG A 536 9.15 -11.23 25.15
C ARG A 536 9.61 -9.92 24.53
N PHE A 537 8.98 -9.50 23.43
CA PHE A 537 9.26 -8.25 22.72
C PHE A 537 7.97 -7.42 22.53
N PRO A 538 7.43 -6.83 23.61
CA PRO A 538 6.09 -6.23 23.61
C PRO A 538 6.00 -4.87 22.93
N HIS A 539 7.14 -4.20 22.70
CA HIS A 539 7.17 -2.82 22.23
C HIS A 539 7.00 -2.75 20.70
N LYS A 540 5.93 -2.07 20.27
CA LYS A 540 5.63 -1.73 18.88
C LYS A 540 5.64 -0.20 18.71
N PRO A 541 6.06 0.32 17.55
CA PRO A 541 5.91 1.74 17.26
C PRO A 541 4.44 2.14 17.23
N HIS A 542 4.15 3.41 17.51
CA HIS A 542 2.79 3.94 17.36
C HIS A 542 2.47 4.18 15.88
N VAL A 543 3.49 4.54 15.10
CA VAL A 543 3.39 4.76 13.65
C VAL A 543 4.74 4.49 12.99
N ILE A 544 4.71 4.01 11.76
CA ILE A 544 5.89 3.84 10.90
C ILE A 544 5.78 4.81 9.72
N VAL A 545 6.86 5.51 9.41
CA VAL A 545 7.00 6.38 8.23
C VAL A 545 8.26 5.98 7.46
N ASN A 546 8.22 5.98 6.13
CA ASN A 546 9.33 5.51 5.29
C ASN A 546 10.30 6.63 4.87
N ASP A 547 9.87 7.88 4.87
CA ASP A 547 10.67 9.04 4.50
C ASP A 547 10.20 10.32 5.20
N PHE A 548 10.94 11.43 5.06
CA PHE A 548 10.56 12.70 5.71
C PHE A 548 9.35 13.39 5.08
N SER A 549 8.98 13.03 3.85
CA SER A 549 7.75 13.54 3.22
C SER A 549 6.53 12.89 3.87
N GLU A 550 6.58 11.56 4.08
CA GLU A 550 5.60 10.81 4.87
C GLU A 550 5.45 11.42 6.27
N PHE A 551 6.58 11.65 6.94
CA PHE A 551 6.63 12.22 8.28
C PHE A 551 6.05 13.64 8.34
N TRP A 552 6.47 14.53 7.43
CA TRP A 552 5.97 15.90 7.36
C TRP A 552 4.45 15.94 7.21
N ALA A 553 3.92 15.14 6.30
CA ALA A 553 2.49 15.14 6.07
C ALA A 553 1.69 14.50 7.20
N LEU A 554 2.25 13.48 7.88
CA LEU A 554 1.69 12.94 9.11
C LEU A 554 1.57 14.02 10.19
N VAL A 555 2.61 14.83 10.39
CA VAL A 555 2.59 15.95 11.35
C VAL A 555 1.50 16.96 10.98
N LEU A 556 1.42 17.37 9.71
CA LEU A 556 0.39 18.31 9.25
C LEU A 556 -1.03 17.78 9.46
N ALA A 557 -1.27 16.49 9.17
CA ALA A 557 -2.56 15.84 9.36
C ALA A 557 -2.96 15.79 10.84
N CYS A 558 -2.00 15.63 11.74
CA CYS A 558 -2.25 15.66 13.17
C CYS A 558 -2.53 17.09 13.70
N LEU A 559 -1.81 18.11 13.21
CA LEU A 559 -1.99 19.49 13.68
C LEU A 559 -3.28 20.14 13.18
N ASN A 560 -3.73 19.78 11.98
CA ASN A 560 -4.98 20.25 11.38
C ASN A 560 -5.97 19.10 11.21
N PRO A 561 -6.48 18.51 12.30
CA PRO A 561 -7.45 17.43 12.18
C PRO A 561 -8.70 17.99 11.45
N PRO A 562 -9.26 17.25 10.48
CA PRO A 562 -10.48 17.68 9.82
C PRO A 562 -11.56 17.90 10.88
N ARG A 563 -12.21 19.06 10.86
CA ARG A 563 -13.36 19.34 11.73
C ARG A 563 -14.42 18.27 11.44
N HIS A 564 -14.81 17.56 12.50
CA HIS A 564 -15.80 16.48 12.47
C HIS A 564 -17.15 16.92 11.92
#